data_AF-A0A285C1T1-F1
#
_entry.id   AF-A0A285C1T1-F1
#
_cell.length_a   1.000
_cell.length_b   1.000
_cell.length_c   1.000
_cell.angle_alpha   90.00
_cell.angle_beta   90.00
_cell.angle_gamma   90.00
#
_symmetry.space_group_name_H-M   'P 1'
#
loop_
_entity.id
_entity.type
_entity.pdbx_description
1 polymer ?
#
loop_
_entity_poly.entity_id
_entity_poly.type
_entity_poly.pdbx_seq_one_letter_code
_entity_poly.pdbx_strand_id
1 'polypeptide(L)'
;MAYTQLPIEKVRELLRLKFEEKLPHRIIGRTLGIGHVSVCYLSKKFVASGQTWPTQLTDDELQLLLYREKTISRPVRVLPNFEEVKLQLENGGSLRKAWRDYFLQYPDGYSRSRFHELYHLWLDNRLDISYPLQVTSQSSAPTKFKPALKKRKIIPEESDIPESIGEALRNAEGYWHSQIDEKTVLTLAGHGARLTVERDELAINPGTTASTVEDTARRLARGVHGIKAIIIVGYAGYITLDAIEWLAQQNVALYTLDLVGDLCLNLIPATPPHRPFQRRAQYSVNSFLIARSIVVEKLNEAVRVKPELTLLYRRILNDISQMNSLEMLRLAEGRAAQLYWNQWNFELAHYKDFPEHWRAFSNRTSPLTGSGRKAVHPVNAMLNYGYTILAGRIERALVFDGYDPAAGALHVHLDGRASLAWDLIELLRPTLDEQLIGWIQTQKWRKRDFEVNEEGTVYLRQQLARVVVQKSWIADAKIKQVIRWYAKLLMDERKIR
;
A
#
# COMPACT_ATOMS: atom_id res chain seq x y z
N MET A 1 1.62 18.38 2.16
CA MET A 1 2.04 19.80 2.26
C MET A 1 2.93 20.10 1.08
N ALA A 2 2.60 21.12 0.27
CA ALA A 2 3.49 21.59 -0.78
C ALA A 2 4.73 22.20 -0.10
N TYR A 3 5.91 21.62 -0.33
CA TYR A 3 7.16 22.18 0.19
C TYR A 3 7.43 23.49 -0.52
N THR A 4 7.41 24.61 0.21
CA THR A 4 7.77 25.91 -0.34
C THR A 4 9.21 25.85 -0.87
N GLN A 5 9.39 26.19 -2.14
CA GLN A 5 10.70 26.22 -2.79
C GLN A 5 11.62 27.20 -2.05
N LEU A 6 12.82 26.76 -1.69
CA LEU A 6 13.78 27.63 -1.01
C LEU A 6 14.56 28.45 -2.06
N PRO A 7 14.99 29.67 -1.72
CA PRO A 7 15.92 30.43 -2.55
C PRO A 7 17.20 29.62 -2.82
N ILE A 8 17.70 29.65 -4.06
CA ILE A 8 18.83 28.80 -4.49
C ILE A 8 20.12 29.09 -3.71
N GLU A 9 20.33 30.34 -3.30
CA GLU A 9 21.42 30.77 -2.42
C GLU A 9 21.42 30.00 -1.09
N LYS A 10 20.24 29.85 -0.48
CA LYS A 10 20.07 29.08 0.76
C LYS A 10 20.30 27.59 0.54
N VAL A 11 19.98 27.07 -0.64
CA VAL A 11 20.20 25.67 -1.00
C VAL A 11 21.69 25.39 -1.17
N ARG A 12 22.45 26.27 -1.84
CA ARG A 12 23.91 26.13 -1.94
C ARG A 12 24.58 26.20 -0.58
N GLU A 13 24.22 27.18 0.25
CA GLU A 13 24.82 27.32 1.57
C GLU A 13 24.48 26.12 2.47
N LEU A 14 23.27 25.57 2.35
CA LEU A 14 22.90 24.32 3.01
C LEU A 14 23.81 23.15 2.58
N LEU A 15 24.04 22.98 1.28
CA LEU A 15 24.90 21.91 0.75
C LEU A 15 26.35 22.12 1.17
N ARG A 16 26.84 23.37 1.19
CA ARG A 16 28.17 23.74 1.70
C ARG A 16 28.34 23.34 3.17
N LEU A 17 27.44 23.83 4.04
CA LEU A 17 27.47 23.50 5.46
C LEU A 17 27.31 22.00 5.73
N LYS A 18 26.63 21.28 4.84
CA LYS A 18 26.41 19.84 4.98
C LYS A 18 27.60 18.99 4.54
N PHE A 19 28.17 19.26 3.37
CA PHE A 19 29.17 18.39 2.73
C PHE A 19 30.61 18.86 2.91
N GLU A 20 30.82 20.17 3.06
CA GLU A 20 32.13 20.76 3.32
C GLU A 20 32.40 20.83 4.83
N GLU A 21 31.52 21.49 5.59
CA GLU A 21 31.68 21.70 7.04
C GLU A 21 31.15 20.53 7.89
N LYS A 22 30.47 19.56 7.27
CA LYS A 22 29.92 18.34 7.91
C LYS A 22 29.03 18.61 9.13
N LEU A 23 28.30 19.73 9.15
CA LEU A 23 27.47 20.11 10.29
C LEU A 23 26.20 19.24 10.42
N PRO A 24 25.68 19.03 11.64
CA PRO A 24 24.40 18.36 11.87
C PRO A 24 23.21 19.15 11.29
N HIS A 25 22.20 18.46 10.74
CA HIS A 25 21.03 19.08 10.10
C HIS A 25 20.30 20.11 10.97
N ARG A 26 20.27 19.88 12.29
CA ARG A 26 19.64 20.77 13.27
C ARG A 26 20.40 22.09 13.43
N ILE A 27 21.73 22.06 13.33
CA ILE A 27 22.58 23.25 13.37
C ILE A 27 22.41 24.02 12.08
N ILE A 28 22.52 23.36 10.92
CA ILE A 28 22.30 23.96 9.60
C ILE A 28 20.92 24.64 9.50
N GLY A 29 19.87 23.97 9.98
CA GLY A 29 18.52 24.53 9.98
C GLY A 29 18.39 25.78 10.85
N ARG A 30 19.05 25.81 12.02
CA ARG A 30 19.10 27.01 12.87
C ARG A 30 19.89 28.14 12.21
N THR A 31 21.03 27.86 11.60
CA THR A 31 21.89 28.85 10.95
C THR A 31 21.21 29.51 9.75
N LEU A 32 20.44 28.76 8.95
CA LEU A 32 19.82 29.27 7.72
C LEU A 32 18.35 29.70 7.89
N GLY A 33 17.78 29.52 9.09
CA GLY A 33 16.36 29.75 9.37
C GLY A 33 15.44 28.82 8.56
N ILE A 34 15.86 27.57 8.37
CA ILE A 34 15.15 26.54 7.59
C ILE A 34 14.77 25.38 8.53
N GLY A 35 13.59 24.80 8.37
CA GLY A 35 13.21 23.59 9.10
C GLY A 35 14.22 22.45 8.87
N HIS A 36 14.70 21.81 9.95
CA HIS A 36 15.68 20.73 9.86
C HIS A 36 15.24 19.54 9.00
N VAL A 37 13.92 19.35 8.82
CA VAL A 37 13.32 18.37 7.92
C VAL A 37 13.59 18.72 6.46
N SER A 38 13.48 19.99 6.07
CA SER A 38 13.83 20.48 4.73
C SER A 38 15.32 20.32 4.46
N VAL A 39 16.17 20.54 5.47
CA VAL A 39 17.62 20.27 5.38
C VAL A 39 17.89 18.80 5.10
N CYS A 40 17.24 17.90 5.86
CA CYS A 40 17.34 16.46 5.67
C CYS A 40 16.87 16.03 4.27
N TYR A 41 15.71 16.54 3.83
CA TYR A 41 15.11 16.23 2.53
C TYR A 41 16.02 16.65 1.35
N LEU A 42 16.47 17.90 1.32
CA LEU A 42 17.31 18.41 0.23
C LEU A 42 18.68 17.73 0.20
N SER A 43 19.29 17.49 1.35
CA SER A 43 20.56 16.76 1.44
C SER A 43 20.42 15.34 0.90
N LYS A 44 19.34 14.62 1.26
CA LYS A 44 19.07 13.27 0.74
C LYS A 44 18.80 13.27 -0.77
N LYS A 45 18.04 14.25 -1.26
CA LYS A 45 17.71 14.37 -2.70
C LYS A 45 18.97 14.68 -3.53
N PHE A 46 19.86 15.51 -3.01
CA PHE A 46 21.17 15.76 -3.63
C PHE A 46 22.03 14.49 -3.67
N VAL A 47 22.15 13.74 -2.57
CA VAL A 47 22.89 12.46 -2.56
C VAL A 47 22.27 11.44 -3.52
N ALA A 48 20.94 11.32 -3.53
CA ALA A 48 20.23 10.39 -4.41
C ALA A 48 20.38 10.72 -5.90
N SER A 49 20.73 11.96 -6.25
CA SER A 49 21.03 12.36 -7.63
C SER A 49 22.39 11.90 -8.14
N GLY A 50 23.25 11.38 -7.25
CA GLY A 50 24.62 10.95 -7.59
C GLY A 50 25.61 12.10 -7.78
N GLN A 51 25.21 13.35 -7.52
CA GLN A 51 26.08 14.53 -7.58
C GLN A 51 27.02 14.59 -6.36
N THR A 52 28.22 15.13 -6.59
CA THR A 52 29.21 15.39 -5.54
C THR A 52 29.30 16.88 -5.22
N TRP A 53 29.72 17.22 -4.00
CA TRP A 53 29.98 18.61 -3.59
C TRP A 53 31.49 18.89 -3.64
N PRO A 54 31.95 20.03 -4.17
CA PRO A 54 31.17 21.10 -4.83
C PRO A 54 30.60 20.64 -6.19
N THR A 55 29.33 20.97 -6.44
CA THR A 55 28.67 20.61 -7.70
C THR A 55 29.02 21.60 -8.81
N GLN A 56 29.20 21.09 -10.03
CA GLN A 56 29.39 21.89 -11.24
C GLN A 56 28.07 22.34 -11.88
N LEU A 57 26.93 21.96 -11.30
CA LEU A 57 25.60 22.37 -11.80
C LEU A 57 25.41 23.88 -11.63
N THR A 58 24.80 24.49 -12.64
CA THR A 58 24.30 25.87 -12.57
C THR A 58 23.16 25.99 -11.56
N ASP A 59 22.83 27.21 -11.13
CA ASP A 59 21.76 27.47 -10.16
C ASP A 59 20.41 26.95 -10.65
N ASP A 60 20.10 27.16 -11.93
CA ASP A 60 18.88 26.67 -12.57
C ASP A 60 18.85 25.14 -12.66
N GLU A 61 19.97 24.50 -13.01
CA GLU A 61 20.07 23.04 -13.06
C GLU A 61 19.96 22.39 -11.68
N LEU A 62 20.58 22.99 -10.66
CA LEU A 62 20.50 22.52 -9.28
C LEU A 62 19.07 22.70 -8.73
N GLN A 63 18.43 23.80 -9.07
CA GLN A 63 17.03 24.06 -8.72
C GLN A 63 16.10 23.06 -9.42
N LEU A 64 16.32 22.77 -10.71
CA LEU A 64 15.61 21.71 -11.43
C LEU A 64 15.88 20.34 -10.80
N LEU A 65 17.11 19.97 -10.49
CA LEU A 65 17.44 18.69 -9.86
C LEU A 65 16.66 18.48 -8.55
N LEU A 66 16.62 19.52 -7.72
CA LEU A 66 16.05 19.46 -6.38
C LEU A 66 14.54 19.74 -6.34
N TYR A 67 13.97 20.39 -7.34
CA TYR A 67 12.56 20.81 -7.34
C TYR A 67 11.76 20.42 -8.59
N ARG A 68 12.34 19.74 -9.59
CA ARG A 68 11.60 19.26 -10.76
C ARG A 68 10.44 18.36 -10.34
N GLU A 69 9.23 18.87 -10.55
CA GLU A 69 8.04 18.04 -10.64
C GLU A 69 8.17 17.18 -11.90
N LYS A 70 7.75 15.91 -11.82
CA LYS A 70 7.70 15.01 -12.97
C LYS A 70 6.86 15.68 -14.07
N THR A 71 7.49 16.05 -15.18
CA THR A 71 6.76 16.39 -16.40
C THR A 71 6.11 15.10 -16.93
N ILE A 72 4.86 14.88 -16.54
CA ILE A 72 3.98 13.93 -17.22
C ILE A 72 3.71 14.53 -18.60
N SER A 73 4.23 13.90 -19.65
CA SER A 73 3.79 14.15 -21.03
C SER A 73 2.27 13.92 -21.09
N ARG A 74 1.48 14.99 -20.98
CA ARG A 74 0.02 14.93 -21.10
C ARG A 74 -0.35 14.99 -22.58
N PRO A 75 -1.32 14.19 -23.05
CA PRO A 75 -1.86 14.36 -24.39
C PRO A 75 -2.49 15.76 -24.52
N VAL A 76 -2.19 16.46 -25.61
CA VAL A 76 -2.78 17.76 -25.93
C VAL A 76 -4.27 17.58 -26.16
N ARG A 77 -5.12 18.23 -25.35
CA ARG A 77 -6.58 18.14 -25.44
C ARG A 77 -7.10 19.36 -26.20
N VAL A 78 -8.16 19.17 -26.98
CA VAL A 78 -8.77 20.24 -27.79
C VAL A 78 -9.41 21.29 -26.87
N LEU A 79 -9.06 22.57 -27.06
CA LEU A 79 -9.64 23.68 -26.29
C LEU A 79 -11.11 23.89 -26.66
N PRO A 80 -12.00 24.14 -25.68
CA PRO A 80 -13.37 24.56 -25.95
C PRO A 80 -13.43 25.89 -26.68
N ASN A 81 -14.44 26.09 -27.54
CA ASN A 81 -14.75 27.42 -28.07
C ASN A 81 -15.40 28.28 -26.97
N PHE A 82 -14.59 29.06 -26.28
CA PHE A 82 -15.07 29.84 -25.12
C PHE A 82 -16.01 30.99 -25.49
N GLU A 83 -16.01 31.46 -26.73
CA GLU A 83 -16.98 32.46 -27.20
C GLU A 83 -18.40 31.88 -27.29
N GLU A 84 -18.54 30.65 -27.79
CA GLU A 84 -19.81 29.93 -27.80
C GLU A 84 -20.29 29.60 -26.39
N VAL A 85 -19.36 29.22 -25.49
CA VAL A 85 -19.68 28.96 -24.08
C VAL A 85 -20.20 30.24 -23.41
N LYS A 86 -19.61 31.40 -23.70
CA LYS A 86 -20.07 32.69 -23.19
C LYS A 86 -21.47 33.02 -23.69
N LEU A 87 -21.73 32.87 -24.99
CA LEU A 87 -23.05 33.09 -25.59
C LEU A 87 -24.12 32.14 -25.00
N GLN A 88 -23.75 30.89 -24.72
CA GLN A 88 -24.63 29.90 -24.10
C GLN A 88 -25.00 30.27 -22.66
N LEU A 89 -24.09 30.90 -21.92
CA LEU A 89 -24.33 31.39 -20.55
C LEU A 89 -25.19 32.65 -20.53
N GLU A 90 -24.96 33.58 -21.46
CA GLU A 90 -25.75 34.80 -21.61
C GLU A 90 -27.22 34.49 -21.98
N ASN A 91 -27.46 33.40 -22.71
CA ASN A 91 -28.79 32.89 -23.02
C ASN A 91 -29.41 32.02 -21.88
N GLY A 92 -28.92 32.15 -20.65
CA GLY A 92 -29.46 31.46 -19.46
C GLY A 92 -29.02 30.01 -19.29
N GLY A 93 -28.02 29.55 -20.04
CA GLY A 93 -27.39 28.25 -19.85
C GLY A 93 -26.48 28.21 -18.62
N SER A 94 -26.11 27.00 -18.17
CA SER A 94 -25.13 26.83 -17.08
C SER A 94 -23.80 26.33 -17.62
N LEU A 95 -22.70 26.67 -16.95
CA LEU A 95 -21.35 26.21 -17.31
C LEU A 95 -21.25 24.67 -17.30
N ARG A 96 -22.08 24.03 -16.47
CA ARG A 96 -22.22 22.57 -16.43
C ARG A 96 -22.84 22.01 -17.71
N LYS A 97 -23.82 22.72 -18.29
CA LYS A 97 -24.42 22.35 -19.58
C LYS A 97 -23.41 22.53 -20.71
N ALA A 98 -22.71 23.67 -20.74
CA ALA A 98 -21.66 23.95 -21.71
C ALA A 98 -20.51 22.92 -21.67
N TRP A 99 -20.05 22.57 -20.48
CA TRP A 99 -19.06 21.49 -20.31
C TRP A 99 -19.58 20.14 -20.81
N ARG A 100 -20.86 19.82 -20.52
CA ARG A 100 -21.45 18.55 -20.94
C ARG A 100 -21.55 18.47 -22.47
N ASP A 101 -21.91 19.56 -23.13
CA ASP A 101 -21.98 19.66 -24.59
C ASP A 101 -20.58 19.53 -25.22
N TYR A 102 -19.56 20.18 -24.63
CA TYR A 102 -18.16 20.02 -25.01
C TYR A 102 -17.65 18.57 -24.81
N PHE A 103 -17.95 17.95 -23.67
CA PHE A 103 -17.49 16.60 -23.35
C PHE A 103 -18.16 15.53 -24.23
N LEU A 104 -19.40 15.79 -24.69
CA LEU A 104 -20.07 14.94 -25.68
C LEU A 104 -19.39 15.00 -27.05
N GLN A 105 -18.84 16.15 -27.44
CA GLN A 105 -18.09 16.32 -28.68
C GLN A 105 -16.64 15.84 -28.58
N TYR A 106 -16.01 16.01 -27.41
CA TYR A 106 -14.64 15.62 -27.13
C TYR A 106 -14.57 14.75 -25.84
N PRO A 107 -14.82 13.43 -25.93
CA PRO A 107 -14.83 12.52 -24.78
C PRO A 107 -13.50 12.46 -24.02
N ASP A 108 -12.38 12.68 -24.72
CA ASP A 108 -11.02 12.78 -24.13
C ASP A 108 -10.64 14.22 -23.75
N GLY A 109 -11.59 15.14 -23.81
CA GLY A 109 -11.43 16.57 -23.54
C GLY A 109 -11.16 16.92 -22.07
N TYR A 110 -11.17 18.20 -21.75
CA TYR A 110 -10.95 18.67 -20.39
C TYR A 110 -12.03 18.20 -19.42
N SER A 111 -11.61 17.77 -18.22
CA SER A 111 -12.51 17.45 -17.13
C SER A 111 -13.29 18.70 -16.70
N ARG A 112 -14.46 18.52 -16.07
CA ARG A 112 -15.35 19.62 -15.69
C ARG A 112 -14.66 20.75 -14.93
N SER A 113 -13.84 20.41 -13.94
CA SER A 113 -13.13 21.40 -13.14
C SER A 113 -12.10 22.17 -13.97
N ARG A 114 -11.37 21.48 -14.85
CA ARG A 114 -10.37 22.12 -15.73
C ARG A 114 -11.02 22.97 -16.81
N PHE A 115 -12.17 22.55 -17.35
CA PHE A 115 -12.96 23.33 -18.29
C PHE A 115 -13.43 24.65 -17.68
N HIS A 116 -13.95 24.61 -16.45
CA HIS A 116 -14.37 25.82 -15.73
C HIS A 116 -13.19 26.75 -15.47
N GLU A 117 -12.06 26.20 -15.01
CA GLU A 117 -10.83 26.95 -14.78
C GLU A 117 -10.32 27.65 -16.06
N LEU A 118 -10.27 26.93 -17.19
CA LEU A 118 -9.85 27.48 -18.48
C LEU A 118 -10.79 28.57 -18.99
N TYR A 119 -12.11 28.43 -18.79
CA TYR A 119 -13.07 29.48 -19.12
C TYR A 119 -12.87 30.76 -18.29
N HIS A 120 -12.59 30.62 -16.98
CA HIS A 120 -12.28 31.77 -16.13
C HIS A 120 -10.94 32.42 -16.49
N LEU A 121 -9.92 31.62 -16.81
CA LEU A 121 -8.63 32.14 -17.28
C LEU A 121 -8.77 32.86 -18.63
N TRP A 122 -9.65 32.37 -19.51
CA TRP A 122 -9.99 33.05 -20.76
C TRP A 122 -10.73 34.37 -20.52
N LEU A 123 -11.72 34.41 -19.60
CA LEU A 123 -12.39 35.66 -19.20
C LEU A 123 -11.42 36.71 -18.65
N ASP A 124 -10.39 36.28 -17.93
CA ASP A 124 -9.37 37.15 -17.36
C ASP A 124 -8.25 37.52 -18.36
N ASN A 125 -8.34 37.12 -19.63
CA ASN A 125 -7.28 37.26 -20.65
C ASN A 125 -5.92 36.66 -20.24
N ARG A 126 -5.92 35.63 -19.38
CA ARG A 126 -4.72 34.93 -18.87
C ARG A 126 -4.47 33.58 -19.55
N LEU A 127 -5.18 33.31 -20.65
CA LEU A 127 -5.06 32.08 -21.43
C LEU A 127 -4.37 32.37 -22.77
N ASP A 128 -3.20 31.78 -22.99
CA ASP A 128 -2.46 31.86 -24.27
C ASP A 128 -2.95 30.74 -25.21
N ILE A 129 -3.54 31.14 -26.35
CA ILE A 129 -4.25 30.24 -27.29
C ILE A 129 -3.34 29.81 -28.47
N SER A 130 -2.08 30.25 -28.47
CA SER A 130 -1.22 30.27 -29.67
C SER A 130 -0.76 28.91 -30.23
N TYR A 131 -0.97 27.76 -29.57
CA TYR A 131 -0.46 26.47 -30.10
C TYR A 131 -1.28 25.23 -29.71
N PRO A 132 -1.81 24.51 -30.72
CA PRO A 132 -1.94 23.06 -30.65
C PRO A 132 -1.34 22.34 -31.87
N LEU A 133 -0.39 21.43 -31.64
CA LEU A 133 0.07 20.43 -32.62
C LEU A 133 -0.92 19.25 -32.66
N GLN A 134 -1.47 18.96 -33.85
CA GLN A 134 -2.47 17.91 -34.12
C GLN A 134 -1.82 16.55 -34.39
N VAL A 135 -2.50 15.46 -34.00
CA VAL A 135 -2.47 14.18 -34.72
C VAL A 135 -3.89 13.58 -34.74
N THR A 136 -4.32 13.19 -35.93
CA THR A 136 -5.62 12.59 -36.29
C THR A 136 -5.63 11.06 -36.11
N SER A 137 -6.75 10.49 -35.64
CA SER A 137 -7.26 9.21 -36.17
C SER A 137 -8.75 9.00 -35.82
N GLN A 138 -9.49 8.55 -36.83
CA GLN A 138 -10.95 8.44 -36.90
C GLN A 138 -11.54 7.28 -36.08
N SER A 139 -12.83 7.42 -35.73
CA SER A 139 -13.67 6.41 -35.07
C SER A 139 -14.28 5.40 -36.05
N SER A 140 -14.63 4.20 -35.58
CA SER A 140 -15.82 3.48 -36.07
C SER A 140 -16.34 2.42 -35.05
N ALA A 141 -17.30 2.84 -34.21
CA ALA A 141 -18.65 2.27 -33.99
C ALA A 141 -18.86 0.75 -33.63
N PRO A 142 -20.09 0.27 -33.29
CA PRO A 142 -20.42 -0.23 -31.94
C PRO A 142 -21.07 -1.64 -31.91
N THR A 143 -21.17 -2.27 -30.73
CA THR A 143 -22.06 -3.45 -30.58
C THR A 143 -22.92 -3.36 -29.32
N LYS A 144 -24.24 -3.39 -29.57
CA LYS A 144 -25.34 -3.36 -28.60
C LYS A 144 -25.46 -4.69 -27.86
N PHE A 145 -25.78 -4.64 -26.56
CA PHE A 145 -26.51 -5.73 -25.89
C PHE A 145 -27.63 -5.16 -25.02
N LYS A 146 -28.85 -5.69 -25.21
CA LYS A 146 -30.05 -5.42 -24.41
C LYS A 146 -30.24 -6.54 -23.36
N PRO A 147 -30.95 -6.27 -22.24
CA PRO A 147 -30.91 -7.06 -21.02
C PRO A 147 -32.02 -8.12 -20.95
N ALA A 148 -31.81 -9.18 -20.17
CA ALA A 148 -32.87 -10.11 -19.76
C ALA A 148 -33.00 -10.11 -18.23
N LEU A 149 -34.06 -9.46 -17.75
CA LEU A 149 -34.53 -9.45 -16.37
C LEU A 149 -35.12 -10.82 -15.99
N LYS A 150 -34.77 -11.34 -14.81
CA LYS A 150 -35.65 -12.23 -14.03
C LYS A 150 -35.71 -11.75 -12.58
N LYS A 151 -36.93 -11.41 -12.15
CA LYS A 151 -37.32 -10.94 -10.82
C LYS A 151 -37.21 -12.04 -9.76
N ARG A 152 -36.79 -11.68 -8.54
CA ARG A 152 -37.23 -12.15 -7.19
C ARG A 152 -36.20 -11.63 -6.17
N LYS A 153 -36.49 -11.21 -4.94
CA LYS A 153 -37.70 -11.05 -4.11
C LYS A 153 -37.32 -9.98 -3.06
N ILE A 154 -38.23 -9.06 -2.75
CA ILE A 154 -38.01 -7.85 -1.93
C ILE A 154 -38.04 -8.18 -0.43
N ILE A 155 -37.12 -7.60 0.35
CA ILE A 155 -37.08 -7.54 1.84
C ILE A 155 -36.65 -6.08 2.16
N PRO A 156 -37.26 -5.40 3.15
CA PRO A 156 -37.87 -4.08 3.00
C PRO A 156 -36.89 -2.89 2.97
N GLU A 157 -37.40 -1.81 2.38
CA GLU A 157 -36.77 -0.49 2.21
C GLU A 157 -36.41 0.17 3.55
N GLU A 158 -35.14 0.56 3.70
CA GLU A 158 -34.72 1.59 4.66
C GLU A 158 -35.21 2.96 4.15
N SER A 159 -35.76 3.75 5.08
CA SER A 159 -36.42 5.04 4.86
C SER A 159 -35.58 6.05 4.07
N ASP A 160 -36.17 6.62 3.01
CA ASP A 160 -35.64 7.67 2.15
C ASP A 160 -35.53 9.04 2.88
N ILE A 161 -34.53 9.18 3.75
CA ILE A 161 -33.98 10.49 4.09
C ILE A 161 -32.61 10.57 3.39
N PRO A 162 -32.34 11.61 2.56
CA PRO A 162 -31.04 11.75 1.91
C PRO A 162 -29.96 12.00 2.96
N GLU A 163 -29.32 10.92 3.40
CA GLU A 163 -28.20 10.97 4.32
C GLU A 163 -27.09 11.83 3.70
N SER A 164 -26.58 12.81 4.46
CA SER A 164 -25.50 13.67 3.97
C SER A 164 -24.25 12.82 3.67
N ILE A 165 -23.43 13.22 2.69
CA ILE A 165 -22.20 12.48 2.33
C ILE A 165 -21.31 12.25 3.57
N GLY A 166 -21.26 13.19 4.50
CA GLY A 166 -20.50 13.08 5.74
C GLY A 166 -21.10 12.06 6.72
N GLU A 167 -22.42 11.98 6.83
CA GLU A 167 -23.11 11.03 7.71
C GLU A 167 -22.97 9.60 7.23
N ALA A 168 -23.10 9.38 5.92
CA ALA A 168 -22.86 8.07 5.30
C ALA A 168 -21.41 7.58 5.47
N LEU A 169 -20.44 8.50 5.52
CA LEU A 169 -19.05 8.16 5.83
C LEU A 169 -18.87 7.77 7.30
N ARG A 170 -19.47 8.55 8.21
CA ARG A 170 -19.44 8.26 9.64
C ARG A 170 -20.06 6.91 9.97
N ASN A 171 -21.17 6.57 9.31
CA ASN A 171 -21.85 5.30 9.49
C ASN A 171 -21.01 4.11 8.99
N ALA A 172 -20.29 4.26 7.87
CA ALA A 172 -19.37 3.23 7.39
C ALA A 172 -18.19 3.00 8.35
N GLU A 173 -17.52 4.07 8.81
CA GLU A 173 -16.42 3.96 9.77
C GLU A 173 -16.88 3.43 11.14
N GLY A 174 -18.05 3.84 11.61
CA GLY A 174 -18.65 3.35 12.85
C GLY A 174 -18.99 1.87 12.80
N TYR A 175 -19.50 1.39 11.66
CA TYR A 175 -19.72 -0.04 11.43
C TYR A 175 -18.43 -0.84 11.58
N TRP A 176 -17.34 -0.46 10.88
CA TRP A 176 -16.08 -1.19 10.98
C TRP A 176 -15.45 -1.09 12.36
N HIS A 177 -15.57 0.06 13.04
CA HIS A 177 -15.12 0.20 14.41
C HIS A 177 -15.77 -0.83 15.35
N SER A 178 -17.07 -1.08 15.20
CA SER A 178 -17.79 -2.10 15.98
C SER A 178 -17.29 -3.54 15.77
N GLN A 179 -16.60 -3.81 14.66
CA GLN A 179 -16.12 -5.15 14.28
C GLN A 179 -14.71 -5.46 14.80
N ILE A 180 -14.07 -4.50 15.47
CA ILE A 180 -12.70 -4.59 15.96
C ILE A 180 -12.66 -5.50 17.19
N ASP A 181 -11.82 -6.55 17.15
CA ASP A 181 -11.60 -7.46 18.29
C ASP A 181 -10.16 -7.36 18.79
N GLU A 182 -9.97 -6.68 19.91
CA GLU A 182 -8.67 -6.27 20.45
C GLU A 182 -8.19 -7.07 21.65
N LYS A 183 -8.44 -8.39 21.66
CA LYS A 183 -8.01 -9.27 22.76
C LYS A 183 -6.50 -9.40 22.89
N THR A 184 -5.80 -9.66 21.78
CA THR A 184 -4.35 -9.94 21.79
C THR A 184 -3.54 -9.03 20.86
N VAL A 185 -4.22 -8.37 19.93
CA VAL A 185 -3.63 -7.46 18.95
C VAL A 185 -4.40 -6.16 19.04
N LEU A 186 -3.75 -5.12 19.57
CA LEU A 186 -4.31 -3.79 19.59
C LEU A 186 -4.06 -3.10 18.26
N THR A 187 -5.05 -2.36 17.80
CA THR A 187 -4.94 -1.58 16.57
C THR A 187 -5.25 -0.13 16.88
N LEU A 188 -4.48 0.79 16.30
CA LEU A 188 -4.66 2.22 16.50
C LEU A 188 -4.82 2.85 15.12
N ALA A 189 -5.75 3.78 15.00
CA ALA A 189 -5.96 4.54 13.79
C ALA A 189 -5.98 6.04 14.09
N GLY A 190 -5.84 6.82 13.04
CA GLY A 190 -6.09 8.26 13.09
C GLY A 190 -4.85 9.09 13.26
N HIS A 191 -5.03 10.39 13.06
CA HIS A 191 -3.97 11.37 13.22
C HIS A 191 -3.68 11.60 14.70
N GLY A 192 -2.41 11.56 15.09
CA GLY A 192 -1.98 11.89 16.44
C GLY A 192 -2.13 10.75 17.44
N ALA A 193 -2.11 9.49 17.00
CA ALA A 193 -2.02 8.35 17.90
C ALA A 193 -0.74 8.43 18.75
N ARG A 194 -0.81 8.08 20.04
CA ARG A 194 0.28 8.29 21.00
C ARG A 194 0.53 7.05 21.84
N LEU A 195 1.80 6.69 21.94
CA LEU A 195 2.30 5.68 22.87
C LEU A 195 3.28 6.33 23.84
N THR A 196 2.85 6.47 25.08
CA THR A 196 3.60 7.09 26.19
C THR A 196 3.71 6.11 27.35
N VAL A 197 4.67 6.32 28.25
CA VAL A 197 4.70 5.61 29.54
C VAL A 197 4.37 6.62 30.64
N GLU A 198 3.39 6.28 31.46
CA GLU A 198 2.95 7.10 32.59
C GLU A 198 2.86 6.21 33.82
N ARG A 199 3.62 6.51 34.87
CA ARG A 199 3.62 5.73 36.12
C ARG A 199 3.88 4.23 35.89
N ASP A 200 4.84 3.93 35.00
CA ASP A 200 5.23 2.57 34.57
C ASP A 200 4.16 1.77 33.81
N GLU A 201 3.03 2.40 33.47
CA GLU A 201 2.01 1.86 32.57
C GLU A 201 2.21 2.40 31.16
N LEU A 202 2.00 1.54 30.15
CA LEU A 202 1.93 2.00 28.77
C LEU A 202 0.58 2.68 28.55
N ALA A 203 0.60 4.00 28.37
CA ALA A 203 -0.55 4.79 27.98
C ALA A 203 -0.70 4.80 26.45
N ILE A 204 -1.83 4.29 25.99
CA ILE A 204 -2.20 4.14 24.59
C ILE A 204 -3.33 5.11 24.31
N ASN A 205 -3.04 6.16 23.55
CA ASN A 205 -4.02 7.16 23.17
C ASN A 205 -4.29 7.03 21.66
N PRO A 206 -5.52 6.69 21.26
CA PRO A 206 -5.86 6.61 19.85
C PRO A 206 -5.81 7.98 19.17
N GLY A 207 -5.63 7.96 17.85
CA GLY A 207 -5.64 9.18 17.04
C GLY A 207 -7.06 9.62 16.69
N THR A 208 -7.19 10.85 16.21
CA THR A 208 -8.46 11.35 15.67
C THR A 208 -8.68 10.77 14.28
N THR A 209 -9.83 10.14 14.06
CA THR A 209 -10.25 9.60 12.77
C THR A 209 -11.41 10.42 12.20
N ALA A 210 -11.78 10.18 10.94
CA ALA A 210 -13.00 10.75 10.37
C ALA A 210 -14.29 10.10 10.91
N SER A 211 -14.17 9.06 11.73
CA SER A 211 -15.28 8.42 12.44
C SER A 211 -15.81 9.34 13.54
N THR A 212 -17.12 9.32 13.77
CA THR A 212 -17.74 9.86 15.00
C THR A 212 -17.53 8.99 16.22
N VAL A 213 -17.01 7.77 16.04
CA VAL A 213 -16.76 6.88 17.15
C VAL A 213 -15.41 7.23 17.76
N GLU A 214 -15.46 7.76 18.98
CA GLU A 214 -14.28 7.98 19.80
C GLU A 214 -13.72 6.64 20.25
N ASP A 215 -12.47 6.38 19.89
CA ASP A 215 -11.73 5.25 20.41
C ASP A 215 -11.23 5.58 21.82
N THR A 216 -11.23 4.59 22.70
CA THR A 216 -10.94 4.81 24.12
C THR A 216 -9.45 4.70 24.40
N ALA A 217 -8.93 5.68 25.14
CA ALA A 217 -7.58 5.59 25.67
C ALA A 217 -7.45 4.40 26.63
N ARG A 218 -6.30 3.72 26.59
CA ARG A 218 -6.03 2.52 27.38
C ARG A 218 -4.73 2.66 28.14
N ARG A 219 -4.63 1.92 29.23
CA ARG A 219 -3.41 1.77 30.02
C ARG A 219 -3.11 0.29 30.15
N LEU A 220 -1.87 -0.10 29.84
CA LEU A 220 -1.41 -1.47 30.02
C LEU A 220 -0.38 -1.49 31.15
N ALA A 221 -0.70 -2.20 32.23
CA ALA A 221 0.27 -2.53 33.26
C ALA A 221 1.10 -3.76 32.86
N ARG A 222 2.36 -3.79 33.30
CA ARG A 222 3.32 -4.87 32.97
C ARG A 222 2.80 -6.24 33.43
N GLY A 223 3.08 -7.28 32.65
CA GLY A 223 2.79 -8.67 33.00
C GLY A 223 1.32 -9.11 33.02
N VAL A 224 0.35 -8.18 33.00
CA VAL A 224 -1.09 -8.51 33.14
C VAL A 224 -1.93 -8.24 31.87
N HIS A 225 -1.35 -7.58 30.87
CA HIS A 225 -2.10 -7.06 29.71
C HIS A 225 -2.46 -8.11 28.64
N GLY A 226 -1.75 -9.22 28.51
CA GLY A 226 -2.00 -10.27 27.50
C GLY A 226 -1.78 -9.87 26.03
N ILE A 227 -1.58 -8.59 25.73
CA ILE A 227 -1.31 -8.05 24.39
C ILE A 227 0.03 -8.57 23.83
N LYS A 228 0.00 -9.03 22.58
CA LYS A 228 1.16 -9.52 21.83
C LYS A 228 1.68 -8.51 20.82
N ALA A 229 0.81 -7.66 20.30
CA ALA A 229 1.16 -6.69 19.29
C ALA A 229 0.28 -5.44 19.36
N ILE A 230 0.87 -4.31 18.97
CA ILE A 230 0.21 -3.04 18.68
C ILE A 230 0.49 -2.69 17.23
N ILE A 231 -0.56 -2.33 16.49
CA ILE A 231 -0.46 -1.95 15.08
C ILE A 231 -1.06 -0.57 14.90
N ILE A 232 -0.26 0.38 14.45
CA ILE A 232 -0.71 1.73 14.14
C ILE A 232 -0.96 1.82 12.64
N VAL A 233 -2.18 2.12 12.24
CA VAL A 233 -2.58 2.38 10.87
C VAL A 233 -2.66 3.89 10.65
N GLY A 234 -1.66 4.43 9.94
CA GLY A 234 -1.53 5.85 9.66
C GLY A 234 -0.09 6.35 9.88
N TYR A 235 0.19 7.55 9.36
CA TYR A 235 1.53 8.16 9.36
C TYR A 235 1.74 9.23 10.44
N ALA A 236 0.71 9.56 11.22
CA ALA A 236 0.74 10.68 12.15
C ALA A 236 0.52 10.21 13.59
N GLY A 237 1.54 10.40 14.41
CA GLY A 237 1.54 10.02 15.83
C GLY A 237 2.91 10.25 16.44
N TYR A 238 3.03 9.96 17.73
CA TYR A 238 4.34 9.93 18.39
C TYR A 238 4.45 8.78 19.38
N ILE A 239 5.66 8.23 19.47
CA ILE A 239 6.01 7.14 20.36
C ILE A 239 7.19 7.65 21.18
N THR A 240 7.06 7.61 22.50
CA THR A 240 8.17 7.96 23.41
C THR A 240 9.22 6.86 23.44
N LEU A 241 10.48 7.20 23.75
CA LEU A 241 11.54 6.20 23.93
C LEU A 241 11.18 5.20 25.03
N ASP A 242 10.62 5.71 26.14
CA ASP A 242 10.13 4.88 27.25
C ASP A 242 9.07 3.87 26.78
N ALA A 243 8.16 4.25 25.87
CA ALA A 243 7.19 3.34 25.31
C ALA A 243 7.84 2.27 24.41
N ILE A 244 8.86 2.63 23.62
CA ILE A 244 9.62 1.65 22.81
C ILE A 244 10.31 0.63 23.72
N GLU A 245 10.97 1.11 24.78
CA GLU A 245 11.65 0.25 25.75
C GLU A 245 10.67 -0.63 26.51
N TRP A 246 9.55 -0.06 26.97
CA TRP A 246 8.48 -0.80 27.65
C TRP A 246 7.96 -1.94 26.79
N LEU A 247 7.65 -1.65 25.51
CA LEU A 247 7.18 -2.66 24.56
C LEU A 247 8.23 -3.76 24.31
N ALA A 248 9.50 -3.38 24.18
CA ALA A 248 10.59 -4.33 24.01
C ALA A 248 10.74 -5.26 25.22
N GLN A 249 10.70 -4.72 26.44
CA GLN A 249 10.79 -5.47 27.69
C GLN A 249 9.60 -6.42 27.90
N GLN A 250 8.40 -6.03 27.48
CA GLN A 250 7.20 -6.87 27.55
C GLN A 250 7.02 -7.80 26.34
N ASN A 251 7.99 -7.81 25.41
CA ASN A 251 7.94 -8.56 24.15
C ASN A 251 6.68 -8.29 23.31
N VAL A 252 6.18 -7.05 23.36
CA VAL A 252 5.06 -6.61 22.54
C VAL A 252 5.61 -6.12 21.20
N ALA A 253 5.08 -6.67 20.11
CA ALA A 253 5.44 -6.22 18.78
C ALA A 253 4.80 -4.86 18.46
N LEU A 254 5.52 -3.99 17.77
CA LEU A 254 4.99 -2.72 17.29
C LEU A 254 5.17 -2.63 15.78
N TYR A 255 4.06 -2.46 15.09
CA TYR A 255 4.02 -2.28 13.64
C TYR A 255 3.37 -0.94 13.31
N THR A 256 3.86 -0.24 12.28
CA THR A 256 3.14 0.91 11.71
C THR A 256 2.95 0.69 10.22
N LEU A 257 1.73 0.91 9.75
CA LEU A 257 1.36 0.85 8.34
C LEU A 257 0.98 2.25 7.87
N ASP A 258 1.34 2.62 6.64
CA ASP A 258 0.78 3.83 6.04
C ASP A 258 -0.66 3.62 5.54
N LEU A 259 -1.23 4.67 4.92
CA LEU A 259 -2.58 4.63 4.33
C LEU A 259 -2.64 3.81 3.03
N VAL A 260 -1.50 3.37 2.50
CA VAL A 260 -1.40 2.53 1.31
C VAL A 260 -1.28 1.05 1.70
N GLY A 261 -0.91 0.78 2.95
CA GLY A 261 -0.71 -0.56 3.50
C GLY A 261 0.74 -1.02 3.41
N ASP A 262 1.69 -0.10 3.25
CA ASP A 262 3.13 -0.38 3.33
C ASP A 262 3.61 -0.34 4.79
N LEU A 263 4.57 -1.20 5.14
CA LEU A 263 5.15 -1.28 6.48
C LEU A 263 6.20 -0.19 6.67
N CYS A 264 5.91 0.78 7.55
CA CYS A 264 6.85 1.89 7.83
C CYS A 264 7.76 1.61 9.03
N LEU A 265 7.27 0.86 10.01
CA LEU A 265 8.02 0.49 11.20
C LEU A 265 7.72 -0.97 11.54
N ASN A 266 8.78 -1.73 11.75
CA ASN A 266 8.76 -3.03 12.37
C ASN A 266 9.70 -2.95 13.56
N LEU A 267 9.18 -2.73 14.77
CA LEU A 267 10.04 -2.69 15.94
C LEU A 267 10.56 -4.11 16.17
N ILE A 268 11.87 -4.25 16.29
CA ILE A 268 12.56 -5.50 16.58
C ILE A 268 13.36 -5.28 17.87
N PRO A 269 13.38 -6.23 18.82
CA PRO A 269 14.10 -6.02 20.08
C PRO A 269 15.59 -5.80 19.85
N ALA A 270 16.20 -5.03 20.75
CA ALA A 270 17.60 -4.59 20.63
C ALA A 270 18.63 -5.74 20.67
N THR A 271 18.28 -6.89 21.25
CA THR A 271 19.23 -8.00 21.45
C THR A 271 18.71 -9.30 20.83
N PRO A 272 18.72 -9.44 19.49
CA PRO A 272 18.47 -10.73 18.87
C PRO A 272 19.55 -11.72 19.28
N PRO A 273 19.24 -13.02 19.46
CA PRO A 273 20.26 -14.00 19.78
C PRO A 273 21.23 -14.08 18.60
N HIS A 274 22.49 -13.68 18.83
CA HIS A 274 23.54 -13.82 17.85
C HIS A 274 23.84 -15.31 17.64
N ARG A 275 23.24 -15.91 16.60
CA ARG A 275 23.40 -17.32 16.24
C ARG A 275 24.26 -17.45 14.97
N PRO A 276 25.59 -17.24 15.08
CA PRO A 276 26.46 -17.14 13.90
C PRO A 276 26.47 -18.41 13.04
N PHE A 277 26.28 -19.60 13.64
CA PHE A 277 26.20 -20.86 12.90
C PHE A 277 25.02 -20.87 11.91
N GLN A 278 23.85 -20.39 12.33
CA GLN A 278 22.66 -20.33 11.45
C GLN A 278 22.88 -19.37 10.28
N ARG A 279 23.44 -18.18 10.55
CA ARG A 279 23.72 -17.20 9.49
C ARG A 279 24.76 -17.72 8.50
N ARG A 280 25.83 -18.36 8.98
CA ARG A 280 26.80 -19.03 8.10
C ARG A 280 26.12 -20.07 7.22
N ALA A 281 25.24 -20.90 7.78
CA ALA A 281 24.47 -21.85 6.97
C ALA A 281 23.59 -21.18 5.91
N GLN A 282 22.95 -20.03 6.21
CA GLN A 282 22.18 -19.26 5.23
C GLN A 282 23.03 -18.79 4.05
N TYR A 283 24.25 -18.36 4.29
CA TYR A 283 25.13 -17.85 3.22
C TYR A 283 25.84 -18.98 2.45
N SER A 284 25.97 -20.16 3.04
CA SER A 284 26.65 -21.31 2.41
C SER A 284 25.69 -22.22 1.63
N VAL A 285 24.39 -22.19 1.92
CA VAL A 285 23.42 -23.06 1.24
C VAL A 285 23.21 -22.66 -0.22
N ASN A 286 22.95 -23.63 -1.08
CA ASN A 286 22.57 -23.39 -2.46
C ASN A 286 21.20 -22.71 -2.53
N SER A 287 21.21 -21.41 -2.82
CA SER A 287 20.00 -20.57 -2.89
C SER A 287 18.98 -21.08 -3.90
N PHE A 288 19.41 -21.65 -5.03
CA PHE A 288 18.47 -22.20 -6.02
C PHE A 288 17.67 -23.38 -5.45
N LEU A 289 18.31 -24.28 -4.70
CA LEU A 289 17.63 -25.43 -4.08
C LEU A 289 16.68 -25.02 -2.95
N ILE A 290 16.93 -23.90 -2.28
CA ILE A 290 16.00 -23.29 -1.33
C ILE A 290 14.80 -22.69 -2.06
N ALA A 291 15.05 -21.86 -3.09
CA ALA A 291 14.00 -21.26 -3.92
C ALA A 291 13.07 -22.32 -4.52
N ARG A 292 13.63 -23.41 -5.04
CA ARG A 292 12.86 -24.55 -5.57
C ARG A 292 11.94 -25.16 -4.52
N SER A 293 12.45 -25.40 -3.31
CA SER A 293 11.63 -25.94 -2.21
C SER A 293 10.53 -24.97 -1.77
N ILE A 294 10.79 -23.66 -1.78
CA ILE A 294 9.76 -22.64 -1.48
C ILE A 294 8.63 -22.71 -2.50
N VAL A 295 8.94 -22.77 -3.80
CA VAL A 295 7.92 -22.85 -4.86
C VAL A 295 7.11 -24.15 -4.74
N VAL A 296 7.75 -25.29 -4.52
CA VAL A 296 7.05 -26.57 -4.32
C VAL A 296 6.10 -26.49 -3.13
N GLU A 297 6.55 -25.97 -1.99
CA GLU A 297 5.72 -25.88 -0.79
C GLU A 297 4.57 -24.88 -0.94
N LYS A 298 4.79 -23.76 -1.64
CA LYS A 298 3.72 -22.83 -2.03
C LYS A 298 2.63 -23.54 -2.83
N LEU A 299 3.00 -24.37 -3.81
CA LEU A 299 2.04 -25.11 -4.64
C LEU A 299 1.28 -26.15 -3.81
N ASN A 300 1.94 -26.83 -2.88
CA ASN A 300 1.29 -27.77 -1.96
C ASN A 300 0.25 -27.07 -1.07
N GLU A 301 0.60 -25.92 -0.48
CA GLU A 301 -0.33 -25.13 0.33
C GLU A 301 -1.48 -24.53 -0.48
N ALA A 302 -1.23 -24.17 -1.74
CA ALA A 302 -2.29 -23.76 -2.66
C ALA A 302 -3.28 -24.90 -2.96
N VAL A 303 -2.79 -26.14 -3.13
CA VAL A 303 -3.63 -27.34 -3.30
C VAL A 303 -4.42 -27.66 -2.03
N ARG A 304 -3.84 -27.45 -0.83
CA ARG A 304 -4.55 -27.60 0.45
C ARG A 304 -5.80 -26.73 0.50
N VAL A 305 -5.70 -25.49 0.02
CA VAL A 305 -6.80 -24.51 0.03
C VAL A 305 -7.76 -24.71 -1.14
N LYS A 306 -7.25 -25.08 -2.31
CA LYS A 306 -8.02 -25.33 -3.55
C LYS A 306 -7.65 -26.69 -4.13
N PRO A 307 -8.27 -27.79 -3.64
CA PRO A 307 -7.97 -29.14 -4.09
C PRO A 307 -8.12 -29.36 -5.60
N GLU A 308 -8.92 -28.52 -6.28
CA GLU A 308 -9.11 -28.50 -7.73
C GLU A 308 -7.80 -28.28 -8.50
N LEU A 309 -6.80 -27.66 -7.86
CA LEU A 309 -5.48 -27.41 -8.45
C LEU A 309 -4.61 -28.66 -8.53
N THR A 310 -4.96 -29.76 -7.85
CA THR A 310 -4.12 -30.96 -7.75
C THR A 310 -3.68 -31.48 -9.12
N LEU A 311 -4.62 -31.61 -10.07
CA LEU A 311 -4.31 -32.11 -11.41
C LEU A 311 -3.56 -31.08 -12.25
N LEU A 312 -3.91 -29.80 -12.10
CA LEU A 312 -3.28 -28.69 -12.83
C LEU A 312 -1.82 -28.51 -12.43
N TYR A 313 -1.50 -28.67 -11.14
CA TYR A 313 -0.15 -28.52 -10.61
C TYR A 313 0.73 -29.75 -10.78
N ARG A 314 0.15 -30.94 -10.99
CA ARG A 314 0.93 -32.18 -11.18
C ARG A 314 2.02 -32.02 -12.25
N ARG A 315 1.67 -31.44 -13.40
CA ARG A 315 2.65 -31.20 -14.49
C ARG A 315 3.70 -30.18 -14.07
N ILE A 316 3.30 -29.07 -13.45
CA ILE A 316 4.21 -28.00 -13.01
C ILE A 316 5.21 -28.53 -11.98
N LEU A 317 4.74 -29.31 -11.00
CA LEU A 317 5.59 -29.92 -9.97
C LEU A 317 6.60 -30.90 -10.56
N ASN A 318 6.19 -31.72 -11.55
CA ASN A 318 7.10 -32.61 -12.27
C ASN A 318 8.18 -31.80 -13.01
N ASP A 319 7.79 -30.73 -13.71
CA ASP A 319 8.70 -29.88 -14.46
C ASP A 319 9.71 -29.16 -13.53
N ILE A 320 9.25 -28.68 -12.36
CA ILE A 320 10.10 -27.99 -11.37
C ILE A 320 11.30 -28.84 -10.94
N SER A 321 11.15 -30.17 -10.89
CA SER A 321 12.25 -31.08 -10.53
C SER A 321 13.46 -30.99 -11.48
N GLN A 322 13.20 -30.66 -12.75
CA GLN A 322 14.19 -30.60 -13.84
C GLN A 322 14.71 -29.18 -14.10
N MET A 323 14.14 -28.16 -13.47
CA MET A 323 14.57 -26.78 -13.64
C MET A 323 15.92 -26.55 -12.97
N ASN A 324 16.74 -25.70 -13.60
CA ASN A 324 18.10 -25.39 -13.17
C ASN A 324 18.38 -23.87 -13.06
N SER A 325 17.39 -23.02 -13.31
CA SER A 325 17.53 -21.57 -13.20
C SER A 325 16.37 -20.92 -12.44
N LEU A 326 16.70 -19.84 -11.72
CA LEU A 326 15.73 -19.09 -10.94
C LEU A 326 14.63 -18.45 -11.82
N GLU A 327 14.97 -18.10 -13.05
CA GLU A 327 14.03 -17.58 -14.04
C GLU A 327 12.96 -18.62 -14.39
N MET A 328 13.35 -19.86 -14.67
CA MET A 328 12.39 -20.95 -14.95
C MET A 328 11.46 -21.19 -13.75
N LEU A 329 11.99 -21.15 -12.53
CA LEU A 329 11.17 -21.28 -11.31
C LEU A 329 10.16 -20.14 -11.18
N ARG A 330 10.55 -18.89 -11.45
CA ARG A 330 9.66 -17.73 -11.41
C ARG A 330 8.58 -17.80 -12.50
N LEU A 331 8.91 -18.29 -13.69
CA LEU A 331 7.91 -18.52 -14.75
C LEU A 331 6.92 -19.63 -14.35
N ALA A 332 7.40 -20.71 -13.74
CA ALA A 332 6.54 -21.79 -13.24
C ALA A 332 5.63 -21.30 -12.11
N GLU A 333 6.17 -20.54 -11.16
CA GLU A 333 5.44 -19.89 -10.08
C GLU A 333 4.38 -18.92 -10.61
N GLY A 334 4.71 -18.07 -11.59
CA GLY A 334 3.76 -17.15 -12.21
C GLY A 334 2.59 -17.85 -12.90
N ARG A 335 2.85 -18.94 -13.64
CA ARG A 335 1.79 -19.78 -14.23
C ARG A 335 0.93 -20.44 -13.15
N ALA A 336 1.56 -20.99 -12.11
CA ALA A 336 0.84 -21.59 -11.00
C ALA A 336 -0.04 -20.56 -10.27
N ALA A 337 0.47 -19.34 -10.07
CA ALA A 337 -0.27 -18.25 -9.46
C ALA A 337 -1.50 -17.85 -10.28
N GLN A 338 -1.40 -17.77 -11.62
CA GLN A 338 -2.56 -17.51 -12.47
C GLN A 338 -3.65 -18.58 -12.29
N LEU A 339 -3.26 -19.85 -12.31
CA LEU A 339 -4.18 -20.97 -12.10
C LEU A 339 -4.84 -20.92 -10.72
N TYR A 340 -4.08 -20.56 -9.68
CA TYR A 340 -4.59 -20.37 -8.32
C TYR A 340 -5.63 -19.25 -8.25
N TRP A 341 -5.30 -18.07 -8.76
CA TRP A 341 -6.18 -16.91 -8.70
C TRP A 341 -7.45 -17.09 -9.53
N ASN A 342 -7.41 -17.86 -10.62
CA ASN A 342 -8.59 -18.21 -11.40
C ASN A 342 -9.62 -19.06 -10.60
N GLN A 343 -9.22 -19.70 -9.50
CA GLN A 343 -10.14 -20.42 -8.61
C GLN A 343 -10.89 -19.50 -7.64
N TRP A 344 -10.55 -18.21 -7.62
CA TRP A 344 -11.16 -17.19 -6.77
C TRP A 344 -12.05 -16.26 -7.60
N ASN A 345 -13.10 -16.83 -8.22
CA ASN A 345 -14.10 -16.07 -8.95
C ASN A 345 -15.40 -15.97 -8.14
N PHE A 346 -15.75 -14.77 -7.69
CA PHE A 346 -16.97 -14.54 -6.89
C PHE A 346 -17.46 -13.10 -6.97
N GLU A 347 -18.73 -12.91 -6.66
CA GLU A 347 -19.34 -11.59 -6.51
C GLU A 347 -19.32 -11.13 -5.05
N LEU A 348 -19.07 -9.84 -4.84
CA LEU A 348 -19.17 -9.19 -3.54
C LEU A 348 -20.62 -8.79 -3.28
N ALA A 349 -21.17 -9.13 -2.12
CA ALA A 349 -22.40 -8.51 -1.67
C ALA A 349 -22.16 -7.01 -1.42
N HIS A 350 -23.01 -6.13 -1.96
CA HIS A 350 -22.74 -4.69 -1.95
C HIS A 350 -23.99 -3.83 -1.84
N TYR A 351 -23.80 -2.57 -1.45
CA TYR A 351 -24.82 -1.52 -1.49
C TYR A 351 -24.88 -0.84 -2.87
N LYS A 352 -25.95 -0.08 -3.13
CA LYS A 352 -26.30 0.46 -4.46
C LYS A 352 -25.20 1.32 -5.10
N ASP A 353 -24.38 1.99 -4.30
CA ASP A 353 -23.33 2.92 -4.75
C ASP A 353 -21.99 2.23 -5.10
N PHE A 354 -21.92 0.90 -4.99
CA PHE A 354 -20.69 0.15 -5.25
C PHE A 354 -20.33 0.11 -6.74
N PRO A 355 -19.09 0.47 -7.13
CA PRO A 355 -18.64 0.49 -8.52
C PRO A 355 -18.78 -0.87 -9.22
N GLU A 356 -19.23 -0.86 -10.48
CA GLU A 356 -19.47 -2.09 -11.25
C GLU A 356 -18.22 -2.98 -11.37
N HIS A 357 -17.07 -2.37 -11.66
CA HIS A 357 -15.79 -3.08 -11.77
C HIS A 357 -15.23 -3.60 -10.42
N TRP A 358 -15.86 -3.31 -9.28
CA TRP A 358 -15.55 -3.91 -7.98
C TRP A 358 -16.48 -5.05 -7.61
N ARG A 359 -17.61 -5.22 -8.32
CA ARG A 359 -18.66 -6.18 -7.91
C ARG A 359 -18.21 -7.63 -8.00
N ALA A 360 -17.33 -7.95 -8.95
CA ALA A 360 -16.82 -9.29 -9.14
C ALA A 360 -15.30 -9.30 -8.99
N PHE A 361 -14.81 -10.23 -8.18
CA PHE A 361 -13.38 -10.51 -8.05
C PHE A 361 -13.05 -11.74 -8.89
N SER A 362 -12.02 -11.62 -9.73
CA SER A 362 -11.61 -12.70 -10.63
C SER A 362 -10.10 -12.99 -10.61
N ASN A 363 -9.26 -12.02 -10.23
CA ASN A 363 -7.82 -12.24 -10.17
C ASN A 363 -7.10 -11.26 -9.24
N ARG A 364 -5.84 -11.60 -8.94
CA ARG A 364 -4.90 -10.74 -8.24
C ARG A 364 -3.95 -10.02 -9.20
N THR A 365 -4.50 -9.13 -10.01
CA THR A 365 -3.72 -8.27 -10.89
C THR A 365 -4.19 -6.83 -10.84
N SER A 366 -3.29 -5.91 -11.18
CA SER A 366 -3.56 -4.50 -11.38
C SER A 366 -3.17 -4.13 -12.82
N PRO A 367 -4.06 -3.50 -13.59
CA PRO A 367 -3.73 -2.96 -14.92
C PRO A 367 -2.56 -1.96 -14.88
N LEU A 368 -2.31 -1.33 -13.73
CA LEU A 368 -1.24 -0.34 -13.57
C LEU A 368 0.15 -0.96 -13.52
N THR A 369 0.28 -2.22 -13.10
CA THR A 369 1.58 -2.86 -12.86
C THR A 369 1.72 -4.27 -13.45
N GLY A 370 0.62 -4.88 -13.91
CA GLY A 370 0.57 -6.30 -14.25
C GLY A 370 0.72 -7.24 -13.05
N SER A 371 0.74 -6.72 -11.82
CA SER A 371 0.96 -7.47 -10.58
C SER A 371 -0.10 -7.13 -9.53
N GLY A 372 -0.11 -7.81 -8.38
CA GLY A 372 -1.00 -7.47 -7.25
C GLY A 372 -0.72 -6.11 -6.60
N ARG A 373 0.33 -5.39 -6.99
CA ARG A 373 0.67 -4.05 -6.48
C ARG A 373 -0.19 -2.97 -7.12
N LYS A 374 -0.34 -1.83 -6.42
CA LYS A 374 -1.24 -0.73 -6.80
C LYS A 374 -2.63 -1.27 -7.12
N ALA A 375 -3.28 -1.84 -6.10
CA ALA A 375 -4.55 -2.51 -6.25
C ALA A 375 -5.61 -1.56 -6.84
N VAL A 376 -6.29 -1.98 -7.90
CA VAL A 376 -7.46 -1.26 -8.46
C VAL A 376 -8.79 -1.88 -8.00
N HIS A 377 -8.71 -2.92 -7.17
CA HIS A 377 -9.85 -3.68 -6.67
C HIS A 377 -9.80 -3.77 -5.13
N PRO A 378 -10.93 -3.58 -4.42
CA PRO A 378 -11.03 -3.66 -2.96
C PRO A 378 -10.38 -4.89 -2.33
N VAL A 379 -10.67 -6.07 -2.87
CA VAL A 379 -10.10 -7.35 -2.40
C VAL A 379 -8.57 -7.36 -2.50
N ASN A 380 -8.01 -6.85 -3.59
CA ASN A 380 -6.56 -6.75 -3.76
C ASN A 380 -5.94 -5.76 -2.78
N ALA A 381 -6.63 -4.65 -2.46
CA ALA A 381 -6.19 -3.71 -1.44
C ALA A 381 -6.15 -4.38 -0.05
N MET A 382 -7.22 -5.10 0.32
CA MET A 382 -7.27 -5.84 1.59
C MET A 382 -6.19 -6.91 1.71
N LEU A 383 -5.98 -7.69 0.65
CA LEU A 383 -4.93 -8.70 0.59
C LEU A 383 -3.54 -8.07 0.74
N ASN A 384 -3.28 -6.91 0.12
CA ASN A 384 -2.00 -6.20 0.26
C ASN A 384 -1.70 -5.83 1.73
N TYR A 385 -2.67 -5.27 2.45
CA TYR A 385 -2.53 -5.02 3.89
C TYR A 385 -2.22 -6.31 4.68
N GLY A 386 -2.93 -7.39 4.38
CA GLY A 386 -2.73 -8.68 5.01
C GLY A 386 -1.32 -9.25 4.79
N TYR A 387 -0.81 -9.19 3.57
CA TYR A 387 0.55 -9.66 3.30
C TYR A 387 1.62 -8.77 3.91
N THR A 388 1.41 -7.45 3.96
CA THR A 388 2.37 -6.54 4.58
C THR A 388 2.53 -6.86 6.06
N ILE A 389 1.44 -7.00 6.81
CA ILE A 389 1.54 -7.34 8.24
C ILE A 389 2.14 -8.73 8.44
N LEU A 390 1.78 -9.70 7.60
CA LEU A 390 2.34 -11.06 7.67
C LEU A 390 3.84 -11.05 7.39
N ALA A 391 4.31 -10.31 6.39
CA ALA A 391 5.73 -10.17 6.06
C ALA A 391 6.51 -9.55 7.22
N GLY A 392 6.02 -8.46 7.82
CA GLY A 392 6.65 -7.84 8.98
C GLY A 392 6.74 -8.78 10.19
N ARG A 393 5.72 -9.61 10.40
CA ARG A 393 5.71 -10.61 11.47
C ARG A 393 6.72 -11.74 11.21
N ILE A 394 6.85 -12.20 9.98
CA ILE A 394 7.86 -13.20 9.59
C ILE A 394 9.26 -12.61 9.76
N GLU A 395 9.50 -11.38 9.30
CA GLU A 395 10.77 -10.68 9.48
C GLU A 395 11.15 -10.58 10.96
N ARG A 396 10.24 -10.11 11.82
CA ARG A 396 10.47 -10.03 13.26
C ARG A 396 10.81 -11.43 13.81
N ALA A 397 10.03 -12.45 13.47
CA ALA A 397 10.28 -13.81 13.93
C ALA A 397 11.63 -14.38 13.46
N LEU A 398 12.07 -14.09 12.23
CA LEU A 398 13.38 -14.47 11.72
C LEU A 398 14.51 -13.86 12.54
N VAL A 399 14.41 -12.56 12.85
CA VAL A 399 15.43 -11.87 13.66
C VAL A 399 15.47 -12.43 15.09
N PHE A 400 14.30 -12.69 15.69
CA PHE A 400 14.22 -13.38 16.98
C PHE A 400 14.86 -14.76 16.98
N ASP A 401 14.71 -15.51 15.90
CA ASP A 401 15.29 -16.84 15.78
C ASP A 401 16.77 -16.83 15.36
N GLY A 402 17.36 -15.64 15.11
CA GLY A 402 18.79 -15.45 14.84
C GLY A 402 19.19 -15.42 13.36
N TYR A 403 18.22 -15.51 12.45
CA TYR A 403 18.43 -15.46 11.00
C TYR A 403 18.66 -14.03 10.49
N ASP A 404 19.33 -13.93 9.34
CA ASP A 404 19.38 -12.70 8.55
C ASP A 404 18.16 -12.62 7.61
N PRO A 405 17.25 -11.64 7.78
CA PRO A 405 16.10 -11.46 6.90
C PRO A 405 16.45 -11.04 5.47
N ALA A 406 17.63 -10.48 5.23
CA ALA A 406 18.05 -10.05 3.89
C ALA A 406 18.47 -11.24 2.99
N ALA A 407 18.85 -12.38 3.60
CA ALA A 407 19.34 -13.57 2.92
C ALA A 407 18.20 -14.42 2.29
N GLY A 408 17.49 -13.84 1.33
CA GLY A 408 16.50 -14.53 0.50
C GLY A 408 17.13 -15.39 -0.59
N ALA A 409 16.36 -16.30 -1.15
CA ALA A 409 16.71 -17.26 -2.19
C ALA A 409 15.85 -17.13 -3.48
N LEU A 410 14.57 -16.77 -3.34
CA LEU A 410 13.61 -16.72 -4.46
C LEU A 410 13.45 -15.29 -5.01
N HIS A 411 13.20 -14.31 -4.14
CA HIS A 411 13.03 -12.92 -4.54
C HIS A 411 14.37 -12.22 -4.80
N VAL A 412 14.33 -11.18 -5.66
CA VAL A 412 15.51 -10.35 -5.97
C VAL A 412 16.06 -9.70 -4.69
N HIS A 413 17.39 -9.74 -4.54
CA HIS A 413 18.11 -9.00 -3.50
C HIS A 413 17.99 -7.50 -3.77
N LEU A 414 17.43 -6.77 -2.81
CA LEU A 414 17.33 -5.32 -2.84
C LEU A 414 17.79 -4.80 -1.48
N ASP A 415 18.63 -3.78 -1.48
CA ASP A 415 19.12 -3.17 -0.23
C ASP A 415 17.96 -2.70 0.64
N GLY A 416 18.03 -3.03 1.93
CA GLY A 416 16.99 -2.71 2.91
C GLY A 416 15.72 -3.57 2.85
N ARG A 417 15.65 -4.60 1.99
CA ARG A 417 14.51 -5.52 1.93
C ARG A 417 14.78 -6.80 2.72
N ALA A 418 13.84 -7.18 3.58
CA ALA A 418 13.80 -8.50 4.21
C ALA A 418 13.40 -9.60 3.20
N SER A 419 14.24 -9.87 2.21
CA SER A 419 13.93 -10.81 1.11
C SER A 419 13.58 -12.21 1.59
N LEU A 420 14.20 -12.73 2.65
CA LEU A 420 13.84 -14.02 3.23
C LEU A 420 12.42 -14.03 3.81
N ALA A 421 11.97 -12.91 4.42
CA ALA A 421 10.59 -12.82 4.90
C ALA A 421 9.59 -12.89 3.73
N TRP A 422 9.92 -12.24 2.61
CA TRP A 422 9.13 -12.30 1.38
C TRP A 422 9.21 -13.65 0.66
N ASP A 423 10.22 -14.45 0.92
CA ASP A 423 10.29 -15.83 0.45
C ASP A 423 9.43 -16.76 1.29
N LEU A 424 9.58 -16.70 2.61
CA LEU A 424 8.88 -17.58 3.54
C LEU A 424 7.39 -17.27 3.65
N ILE A 425 6.97 -16.03 3.35
CA ILE A 425 5.53 -15.69 3.27
C ILE A 425 4.82 -16.53 2.19
N GLU A 426 5.52 -16.98 1.14
CA GLU A 426 4.91 -17.74 0.04
C GLU A 426 4.24 -19.03 0.51
N LEU A 427 4.75 -19.64 1.59
CA LEU A 427 4.16 -20.83 2.23
C LEU A 427 2.89 -20.50 3.03
N LEU A 428 2.71 -19.24 3.42
CA LEU A 428 1.58 -18.80 4.26
C LEU A 428 0.53 -18.02 3.48
N ARG A 429 0.83 -17.55 2.26
CA ARG A 429 -0.12 -16.80 1.43
C ARG A 429 -1.43 -17.56 1.23
N PRO A 430 -1.46 -18.85 0.80
CA PRO A 430 -2.73 -19.53 0.58
C PRO A 430 -3.60 -19.60 1.85
N THR A 431 -2.99 -19.77 3.02
CA THR A 431 -3.70 -19.75 4.30
C THR A 431 -4.29 -18.38 4.62
N LEU A 432 -3.55 -17.30 4.38
CA LEU A 432 -4.06 -15.93 4.54
C LEU A 432 -5.20 -15.66 3.55
N ASP A 433 -5.05 -16.10 2.30
CA ASP A 433 -6.02 -15.92 1.23
C ASP A 433 -7.34 -16.59 1.61
N GLU A 434 -7.31 -17.85 2.03
CA GLU A 434 -8.46 -18.61 2.54
C GLU A 434 -9.18 -17.87 3.68
N GLN A 435 -8.42 -17.43 4.68
CA GLN A 435 -8.95 -16.75 5.87
C GLN A 435 -9.58 -15.40 5.53
N LEU A 436 -8.86 -14.58 4.77
CA LEU A 436 -9.29 -13.21 4.48
C LEU A 436 -10.38 -13.18 3.43
N ILE A 437 -10.28 -13.96 2.35
CA ILE A 437 -11.33 -14.03 1.31
C ILE A 437 -12.60 -14.66 1.89
N GLY A 438 -12.48 -15.72 2.70
CA GLY A 438 -13.61 -16.32 3.38
C GLY A 438 -14.35 -15.31 4.25
N TRP A 439 -13.63 -14.46 5.00
CA TRP A 439 -14.25 -13.36 5.72
C TRP A 439 -14.87 -12.32 4.76
N ILE A 440 -14.15 -11.90 3.71
CA ILE A 440 -14.62 -10.89 2.77
C ILE A 440 -15.98 -11.24 2.15
N GLN A 441 -16.18 -12.51 1.80
CA GLN A 441 -17.41 -13.01 1.18
C GLN A 441 -18.63 -12.96 2.12
N THR A 442 -18.42 -12.89 3.43
CA THR A 442 -19.51 -12.78 4.42
C THR A 442 -19.97 -11.35 4.65
N GLN A 443 -19.25 -10.37 4.11
CA GLN A 443 -19.50 -8.95 4.35
C GLN A 443 -20.33 -8.31 3.23
N LYS A 444 -21.03 -7.21 3.55
CA LYS A 444 -21.71 -6.36 2.57
C LYS A 444 -20.98 -5.03 2.43
N TRP A 445 -20.47 -4.76 1.24
CA TRP A 445 -19.49 -3.69 0.98
C TRP A 445 -20.12 -2.39 0.50
N ARG A 446 -19.58 -1.27 0.98
CA ARG A 446 -19.94 0.09 0.57
C ARG A 446 -18.78 0.68 -0.23
N LYS A 447 -19.08 1.57 -1.18
CA LYS A 447 -18.01 2.30 -1.88
C LYS A 447 -17.15 3.11 -0.90
N ARG A 448 -17.81 3.64 0.13
CA ARG A 448 -17.25 4.51 1.17
C ARG A 448 -16.27 3.82 2.11
N ASP A 449 -16.25 2.49 2.16
CA ASP A 449 -15.27 1.73 2.95
C ASP A 449 -13.83 1.91 2.41
N PHE A 450 -13.73 2.37 1.16
CA PHE A 450 -12.48 2.51 0.42
C PHE A 450 -12.20 3.96 0.04
N GLU A 451 -10.93 4.25 -0.17
CA GLU A 451 -10.45 5.47 -0.83
C GLU A 451 -9.83 5.13 -2.17
N VAL A 452 -9.87 6.06 -3.11
CA VAL A 452 -9.26 5.89 -4.43
C VAL A 452 -8.45 7.15 -4.74
N ASN A 453 -7.17 7.00 -5.08
CA ASN A 453 -6.37 8.15 -5.52
C ASN A 453 -6.62 8.51 -7.00
N GLU A 454 -5.95 9.56 -7.46
CA GLU A 454 -6.01 10.03 -8.85
C GLU A 454 -5.54 8.97 -9.87
N GLU A 455 -4.66 8.04 -9.47
CA GLU A 455 -4.18 6.94 -10.32
C GLU A 455 -5.17 5.75 -10.38
N GLY A 456 -6.27 5.79 -9.63
CA GLY A 456 -7.24 4.68 -9.54
C GLY A 456 -6.81 3.56 -8.58
N THR A 457 -5.76 3.77 -7.78
CA THR A 457 -5.37 2.82 -6.73
C THR A 457 -6.33 2.92 -5.55
N VAL A 458 -6.81 1.77 -5.11
CA VAL A 458 -7.76 1.58 -4.02
C VAL A 458 -7.02 1.35 -2.71
N TYR A 459 -7.45 2.06 -1.67
CA TYR A 459 -6.94 1.97 -0.30
C TYR A 459 -8.08 1.72 0.68
N LEU A 460 -7.72 1.21 1.85
CA LEU A 460 -8.66 0.99 2.93
C LEU A 460 -8.77 2.26 3.78
N ARG A 461 -9.99 2.62 4.19
CA ARG A 461 -10.14 3.57 5.28
C ARG A 461 -9.67 2.97 6.59
N GLN A 462 -9.40 3.83 7.56
CA GLN A 462 -8.66 3.50 8.76
C GLN A 462 -9.33 2.41 9.61
N GLN A 463 -10.65 2.49 9.85
CA GLN A 463 -11.33 1.46 10.66
C GLN A 463 -11.40 0.12 9.93
N LEU A 464 -11.68 0.12 8.61
CA LEU A 464 -11.61 -1.11 7.81
C LEU A 464 -10.20 -1.72 7.83
N ALA A 465 -9.15 -0.90 7.69
CA ALA A 465 -7.78 -1.36 7.72
C ALA A 465 -7.42 -2.07 9.05
N ARG A 466 -7.89 -1.54 10.19
CA ARG A 466 -7.73 -2.21 11.50
C ARG A 466 -8.34 -3.61 11.49
N VAL A 467 -9.60 -3.73 11.03
CA VAL A 467 -10.31 -5.01 10.94
C VAL A 467 -9.58 -5.96 9.99
N VAL A 468 -9.18 -5.50 8.80
CA VAL A 468 -8.48 -6.33 7.80
C VAL A 468 -7.17 -6.87 8.35
N VAL A 469 -6.40 -6.06 9.06
CA VAL A 469 -5.14 -6.50 9.66
C VAL A 469 -5.38 -7.54 10.76
N GLN A 470 -6.43 -7.37 11.59
CA GLN A 470 -6.83 -8.37 12.57
C GLN A 470 -7.31 -9.67 11.91
N LYS A 471 -8.14 -9.57 10.86
CA LYS A 471 -8.61 -10.73 10.08
C LYS A 471 -7.52 -11.38 9.25
N SER A 472 -6.39 -10.73 9.06
CA SER A 472 -5.20 -11.30 8.40
C SER A 472 -4.23 -11.97 9.39
N TRP A 473 -4.56 -12.01 10.68
CA TRP A 473 -3.65 -12.48 11.71
C TRP A 473 -3.46 -14.00 11.68
N ILE A 474 -2.36 -14.47 11.08
CA ILE A 474 -1.94 -15.88 11.11
C ILE A 474 -1.38 -16.23 12.51
N ALA A 475 -1.69 -17.42 13.05
CA ALA A 475 -1.17 -17.82 14.34
C ALA A 475 0.37 -17.93 14.37
N ASP A 476 1.01 -17.48 15.45
CA ASP A 476 2.48 -17.51 15.61
C ASP A 476 3.06 -18.94 15.45
N ALA A 477 2.29 -19.96 15.82
CA ALA A 477 2.67 -21.36 15.67
C ALA A 477 2.93 -21.74 14.19
N LYS A 478 2.13 -21.23 13.25
CA LYS A 478 2.32 -21.46 11.81
C LYS A 478 3.57 -20.76 11.29
N ILE A 479 3.83 -19.52 11.72
CA ILE A 479 5.08 -18.80 11.37
C ILE A 479 6.30 -19.58 11.89
N LYS A 480 6.26 -20.03 13.15
CA LYS A 480 7.33 -20.85 13.73
C LYS A 480 7.50 -22.21 13.04
N GLN A 481 6.44 -22.78 12.49
CA GLN A 481 6.52 -24.02 11.70
C GLN A 481 7.27 -23.79 10.39
N VAL A 482 6.97 -22.70 9.68
CA VAL A 482 7.67 -22.31 8.45
C VAL A 482 9.15 -22.02 8.71
N ILE A 483 9.48 -21.30 9.78
CA ILE A 483 10.88 -21.04 10.13
C ILE A 483 11.61 -22.34 10.51
N ARG A 484 10.95 -23.27 11.23
CA ARG A 484 11.51 -24.60 11.51
C ARG A 484 11.70 -25.46 10.26
N TRP A 485 10.79 -25.37 9.29
CA TRP A 485 10.94 -26.02 7.99
C TRP A 485 12.16 -25.46 7.24
N TYR A 486 12.32 -24.13 7.20
CA TYR A 486 13.48 -23.49 6.59
C TYR A 486 14.79 -23.89 7.29
N ALA A 487 14.81 -23.93 8.62
CA ALA A 487 15.95 -24.37 9.41
C ALA A 487 16.43 -25.78 9.02
N LYS A 488 15.49 -26.72 8.81
CA LYS A 488 15.81 -28.08 8.35
C LYS A 488 16.44 -28.09 6.95
N LEU A 489 15.99 -27.20 6.06
CA LEU A 489 16.58 -27.09 4.73
C LEU A 489 18.03 -26.60 4.75
N LEU A 490 18.39 -25.73 5.70
CA LEU A 490 19.76 -25.25 5.85
C LEU A 490 20.72 -26.33 6.38
N MET A 491 20.19 -27.36 7.05
CA MET A 491 20.97 -28.47 7.59
C MET A 491 21.04 -29.68 6.64
N ASP A 492 20.33 -29.66 5.51
CA ASP A 492 20.37 -30.76 4.52
C ASP A 492 21.68 -30.70 3.73
N GLU A 493 22.57 -31.65 3.98
CA GLU A 493 23.89 -31.72 3.33
C GLU A 493 23.81 -31.71 1.79
N ARG A 494 22.72 -32.23 1.21
CA ARG A 494 22.49 -32.24 -0.25
C ARG A 494 22.24 -30.84 -0.84
N LYS A 495 22.01 -29.84 0.02
CA LYS A 495 21.84 -28.43 -0.36
C LYS A 495 23.03 -27.56 -0.02
N ILE A 496 24.00 -28.11 0.73
CA ILE A 496 25.25 -27.43 1.13
C ILE A 496 26.37 -27.69 0.11
N ARG A 497 26.34 -28.86 -0.54
CA ARG A 497 27.17 -29.21 -1.71
C ARG A 497 26.44 -28.86 -3.00
#